data_AF-A0A9P6A872-F1
#
_entry.id   AF-A0A9P6A872-F1
#
_cell.length_a   1.000
_cell.length_b   1.000
_cell.length_c   1.000
_cell.angle_alpha   90.00
_cell.angle_beta   90.00
_cell.angle_gamma   90.00
#
_symmetry.space_group_name_H-M   'P 1'
#
loop_
_entity.id
_entity.type
_entity.pdbx_description
1 polymer ?
#
loop_
_entity_poly.entity_id
_entity_poly.type
_entity_poly.pdbx_seq_one_letter_code
_entity_poly.pdbx_strand_id
1 'polypeptide(L)'
;MFATAVRCSKASRRPLTSKQANKDFYKGTRQAFLPGGHRTGAPGVHVIRGKAKYRLVDEKVRVFVAPPIAEIESSPLKPYVSTRVRLTKPETRVVYGKLPPQGVTGAHLLEISRARAEAESSSGPGSFLPWRR
;
A
#
# COMPACT_ATOMS: atom_id res chain seq x y z
N MET A 1 -18.57 -21.02 50.52
CA MET A 1 -17.67 -20.02 49.93
C MET A 1 -16.78 -20.76 48.94
N PHE A 2 -17.12 -20.76 47.65
CA PHE A 2 -16.36 -21.53 46.66
C PHE A 2 -15.11 -20.75 46.26
N ALA A 3 -13.93 -21.33 46.54
CA ALA A 3 -12.66 -20.81 46.05
C ALA A 3 -12.70 -20.79 44.51
N THR A 4 -12.68 -19.59 43.94
CA THR A 4 -12.69 -19.36 42.49
C THR A 4 -11.54 -20.13 41.86
N ALA A 5 -11.89 -21.01 40.92
CA ALA A 5 -11.01 -22.01 40.33
C ALA A 5 -9.63 -21.45 39.92
N VAL A 6 -8.59 -21.85 40.67
CA VAL A 6 -7.21 -21.81 40.17
C VAL A 6 -7.18 -22.73 38.96
N ARG A 7 -7.24 -22.16 37.74
CA ARG A 7 -7.08 -22.92 36.49
C ARG A 7 -5.62 -23.35 36.38
N CYS A 8 -5.29 -24.41 37.12
CA CYS A 8 -4.04 -25.14 37.12
C CYS A 8 -3.82 -25.79 35.76
N SER A 9 -3.18 -25.09 34.82
CA SER A 9 -2.24 -25.75 33.92
C SER A 9 -0.90 -25.04 34.00
N LYS A 10 0.04 -25.67 34.72
CA LYS A 10 1.44 -25.24 34.80
C LYS A 10 2.13 -25.58 33.49
N ALA A 11 1.97 -24.72 32.48
CA ALA A 11 2.91 -24.56 31.38
C ALA A 11 2.51 -23.34 30.55
N SER A 12 3.01 -22.15 30.91
CA SER A 12 2.90 -20.99 30.01
C SER A 12 3.94 -21.11 28.89
N ARG A 13 3.73 -22.04 27.95
CA ARG A 13 4.44 -22.05 26.64
C ARG A 13 3.91 -20.96 25.69
N ARG A 14 3.17 -19.97 26.22
CA ARG A 14 2.65 -18.85 25.44
C ARG A 14 3.81 -17.93 25.05
N PRO A 15 3.81 -17.39 23.82
CA PRO A 15 4.83 -16.44 23.41
C PRO A 15 4.86 -15.22 24.34
N LEU A 16 6.05 -14.84 24.79
CA LEU A 16 6.22 -13.65 25.64
C LEU A 16 5.76 -12.39 24.92
N THR A 17 5.03 -11.53 25.61
CA THR A 17 4.67 -10.18 25.17
C THR A 17 5.64 -9.15 25.74
N SER A 18 5.61 -7.92 25.21
CA SER A 18 6.49 -6.83 25.68
C SER A 18 6.24 -6.39 27.14
N LYS A 19 5.19 -6.90 27.80
CA LYS A 19 4.79 -6.53 29.16
C LYS A 19 5.00 -7.64 30.20
N GLN A 20 5.57 -8.78 29.80
CA GLN A 20 5.63 -9.99 30.64
C GLN A 20 7.02 -10.29 31.24
N ALA A 21 8.08 -9.64 30.78
CA ALA A 21 9.46 -9.95 31.18
C ALA A 21 10.16 -8.73 31.82
N ASN A 22 11.41 -8.91 32.24
CA ASN A 22 12.18 -7.93 33.01
C ASN A 22 12.78 -6.81 32.13
N LYS A 23 13.47 -5.84 32.76
CA LYS A 23 14.00 -4.61 32.16
C LYS A 23 14.80 -4.81 30.86
N ASP A 24 15.56 -5.89 30.75
CA ASP A 24 16.42 -6.16 29.58
C ASP A 24 15.68 -6.83 28.41
N PHE A 25 14.43 -7.25 28.61
CA PHE A 25 13.63 -7.86 27.56
C PHE A 25 12.97 -6.80 26.68
N TYR A 26 13.47 -6.66 25.45
CA TYR A 26 12.85 -5.84 24.43
C TYR A 26 12.19 -6.71 23.35
N LYS A 27 10.91 -6.44 23.08
CA LYS A 27 10.16 -7.04 21.97
C LYS A 27 9.54 -5.96 21.09
N GLY A 28 9.95 -5.91 19.82
CA GLY A 28 9.42 -4.95 18.84
C GLY A 28 7.99 -5.27 18.38
N THR A 29 7.28 -4.25 17.91
CA THR A 29 5.85 -4.33 17.49
C THR A 29 5.67 -4.31 15.97
N ARG A 30 6.64 -4.82 15.21
CA ARG A 30 6.62 -4.86 13.73
C ARG A 30 6.46 -3.49 13.05
N GLN A 31 6.92 -2.41 13.66
CA GLN A 31 6.92 -1.08 13.01
C GLN A 31 7.72 -1.05 11.70
N ALA A 32 8.69 -1.95 11.53
CA ALA A 32 9.48 -2.12 10.31
C ALA A 32 8.76 -2.87 9.17
N PHE A 33 7.47 -3.19 9.31
CA PHE A 33 6.67 -3.89 8.30
C PHE A 33 5.62 -2.95 7.71
N LEU A 34 5.38 -3.06 6.40
CA LEU A 34 4.22 -2.42 5.78
C LEU A 34 2.91 -3.04 6.29
N PRO A 35 1.80 -2.29 6.35
CA PRO A 35 0.49 -2.85 6.61
C PRO A 35 0.20 -4.01 5.64
N GLY A 36 0.04 -5.22 6.17
CA GLY A 36 -0.19 -6.43 5.36
C GLY A 36 0.97 -6.88 4.46
N GLY A 37 2.15 -6.27 4.57
CA GLY A 37 3.22 -6.39 3.57
C GLY A 37 4.57 -6.87 4.10
N HIS A 38 5.58 -6.70 3.26
CA HIS A 38 6.95 -7.10 3.52
C HIS A 38 7.65 -6.18 4.53
N ARG A 39 8.79 -6.66 5.04
CA ARG A 39 9.64 -5.91 5.97
C ARG A 39 10.46 -4.88 5.18
N THR A 40 10.30 -3.60 5.49
CA THR A 40 11.07 -2.49 4.88
C THR A 40 12.26 -2.05 5.73
N GLY A 41 12.36 -2.54 6.97
CA GLY A 41 13.48 -2.24 7.87
C GLY A 41 13.19 -1.09 8.84
N ALA A 42 14.18 -0.75 9.67
CA ALA A 42 14.05 0.34 10.63
C ALA A 42 14.28 1.70 9.94
N PRO A 43 13.56 2.77 10.35
CA PRO A 43 13.68 4.10 9.75
C PRO A 43 14.98 4.84 10.12
N GLY A 44 15.89 4.20 10.86
CA GLY A 44 17.07 4.84 11.42
C GLY A 44 18.04 3.84 12.01
N VAL A 45 19.13 4.36 12.56
CA VAL A 45 20.27 3.58 13.07
C VAL A 45 20.56 3.96 14.51
N HIS A 46 20.87 2.95 15.33
CA HIS A 46 21.35 3.16 16.69
C HIS A 46 22.80 3.64 16.68
N VAL A 47 23.07 4.75 17.37
CA VAL A 47 24.37 5.40 17.41
C VAL A 47 25.05 5.06 18.72
N ILE A 48 26.19 4.36 18.62
CA ILE A 48 26.94 3.87 19.79
C ILE A 48 27.62 5.04 20.53
N ARG A 49 28.25 5.96 19.77
CA ARG A 49 29.02 7.09 20.29
C ARG A 49 28.35 8.42 19.93
N GLY A 50 28.05 9.23 20.94
CA GLY A 50 27.35 10.52 20.78
C GLY A 50 26.23 10.72 21.80
N LYS A 51 25.70 11.96 21.82
CA LYS A 51 24.57 12.36 22.70
C LYS A 51 23.24 11.82 22.19
N ALA A 52 23.00 11.89 20.88
CA ALA A 52 21.82 11.27 20.25
C ALA A 52 22.07 9.76 20.04
N LYS A 53 21.31 8.90 20.70
CA LYS A 53 21.47 7.42 20.63
C LYS A 53 20.74 6.76 19.46
N TYR A 54 19.84 7.49 18.81
CA TYR A 54 19.16 7.02 17.60
C TYR A 54 19.11 8.16 16.58
N ARG A 55 19.49 7.85 15.35
CA ARG A 55 19.47 8.80 14.23
C ARG A 55 18.48 8.32 13.18
N LEU A 56 17.50 9.16 12.86
CA LEU A 56 16.57 8.94 11.76
C LEU A 56 17.31 9.07 10.42
N VAL A 57 16.93 8.25 9.44
CA VAL A 57 17.42 8.35 8.06
C VAL A 57 16.20 8.64 7.21
N ASP A 58 16.02 9.89 6.79
CA ASP A 58 14.80 10.37 6.13
C ASP A 58 14.44 9.54 4.89
N GLU A 59 15.44 9.07 4.16
CA GLU A 59 15.28 8.20 2.97
C GLU A 59 14.63 6.84 3.29
N LYS A 60 14.71 6.39 4.56
CA LYS A 60 14.12 5.13 5.04
C LYS A 60 12.80 5.35 5.76
N VAL A 61 12.39 6.61 5.97
CA VAL A 61 11.10 6.94 6.56
C VAL A 61 10.03 6.73 5.51
N ARG A 62 8.93 6.08 5.92
CA ARG A 62 7.80 5.85 5.04
C ARG A 62 6.98 7.13 4.91
N VAL A 63 6.64 7.47 3.67
CA VAL A 63 5.75 8.58 3.34
C VAL A 63 4.56 8.01 2.57
N PHE A 64 3.36 8.40 2.96
CA PHE A 64 2.13 8.07 2.24
C PHE A 64 1.75 9.28 1.40
N VAL A 65 1.96 9.17 0.09
CA VAL A 65 1.62 10.25 -0.85
C VAL A 65 0.15 10.14 -1.19
N ALA A 66 -0.59 11.21 -0.94
CA ALA A 66 -1.99 11.34 -1.29
C ALA A 66 -2.17 12.42 -2.39
N PRO A 67 -3.18 12.29 -3.27
CA PRO A 67 -3.57 13.35 -4.18
C PRO A 67 -3.98 14.63 -3.42
N PRO A 68 -3.96 15.81 -4.07
CA PRO A 68 -4.48 17.04 -3.48
C PRO A 68 -5.93 16.87 -3.00
N ILE A 69 -6.27 17.44 -1.85
CA ILE A 69 -7.58 17.24 -1.22
C ILE A 69 -8.74 17.71 -2.12
N ALA A 70 -8.55 18.79 -2.88
CA ALA A 70 -9.54 19.30 -3.81
C ALA A 70 -9.88 18.30 -4.94
N GLU A 71 -8.91 17.52 -5.41
CA GLU A 71 -9.13 16.45 -6.40
C GLU A 71 -9.89 15.28 -5.78
N ILE A 72 -9.60 14.94 -4.52
CA ILE A 72 -10.30 13.88 -3.80
C ILE A 72 -11.77 14.25 -3.59
N GLU A 73 -12.05 15.50 -3.19
CA GLU A 73 -13.40 15.99 -2.92
C GLU A 73 -14.24 16.17 -4.18
N SER A 74 -13.63 16.66 -5.26
CA SER A 74 -14.29 16.82 -6.56
C SER A 74 -14.49 15.50 -7.31
N SER A 75 -13.81 14.42 -6.88
CA SER A 75 -13.91 13.12 -7.53
C SER A 75 -15.33 12.54 -7.43
N PRO A 76 -15.89 12.04 -8.56
CA PRO A 76 -17.17 11.33 -8.55
C PRO A 76 -17.05 9.94 -7.90
N LEU A 77 -15.82 9.44 -7.69
CA LEU A 77 -15.59 8.10 -7.14
C LEU A 77 -15.91 8.07 -5.65
N LYS A 78 -16.70 7.07 -5.23
CA LYS A 78 -17.06 6.82 -3.83
C LYS A 78 -16.59 5.43 -3.39
N PRO A 79 -16.39 5.19 -2.08
CA PRO A 79 -15.96 3.89 -1.57
C PRO A 79 -16.95 2.74 -1.86
N TYR A 80 -18.22 3.08 -2.08
CA TYR A 80 -19.30 2.12 -2.31
C TYR A 80 -20.00 2.41 -3.63
N VAL A 81 -20.56 1.36 -4.23
CA VAL A 81 -21.35 1.39 -5.47
C VAL A 81 -22.78 0.96 -5.17
N SER A 82 -23.75 1.53 -5.89
CA SER A 82 -25.15 1.12 -5.79
C SER A 82 -25.37 -0.31 -6.28
N THR A 83 -26.04 -1.14 -5.47
CA THR A 83 -26.39 -2.53 -5.85
C THR A 83 -27.44 -2.62 -6.96
N ARG A 84 -28.16 -1.51 -7.22
CA ARG A 84 -29.20 -1.44 -8.25
C ARG A 84 -28.64 -1.19 -9.65
N VAL A 85 -27.41 -0.67 -9.74
CA VAL A 85 -26.76 -0.39 -11.02
C VAL A 85 -25.99 -1.63 -11.46
N ARG A 86 -26.44 -2.26 -12.55
CA ARG A 86 -25.74 -3.38 -13.19
C ARG A 86 -25.21 -2.91 -14.54
N LEU A 87 -23.93 -3.17 -14.81
CA LEU A 87 -23.34 -2.86 -16.10
C LEU A 87 -23.99 -3.71 -17.18
N THR A 88 -24.27 -3.11 -18.33
CA THR A 88 -24.67 -3.86 -19.52
C THR A 88 -23.47 -4.68 -20.05
N LYS A 89 -23.71 -5.72 -20.87
CA LYS A 89 -22.61 -6.49 -21.51
C LYS A 89 -21.59 -5.61 -22.27
N PRO A 90 -22.00 -4.61 -23.07
CA PRO A 90 -21.03 -3.72 -23.72
C PRO A 90 -20.28 -2.84 -22.71
N GLU A 91 -20.94 -2.26 -21.70
CA GLU A 91 -20.26 -1.48 -20.64
C GLU A 91 -19.25 -2.33 -19.87
N THR A 92 -19.61 -3.57 -19.55
CA THR A 92 -18.73 -4.53 -18.88
C THR A 92 -17.48 -4.78 -19.72
N ARG A 93 -17.64 -4.92 -21.04
CA ARG A 93 -16.51 -5.10 -21.98
C ARG A 93 -15.63 -3.85 -22.10
N VAL A 94 -16.18 -2.65 -21.90
CA VAL A 94 -15.41 -1.40 -21.84
C VAL A 94 -14.61 -1.32 -20.53
N VAL A 95 -15.26 -1.59 -19.39
CA VAL A 95 -14.65 -1.48 -18.06
C VAL A 95 -13.56 -2.53 -17.84
N TYR A 96 -13.85 -3.79 -18.14
CA TYR A 96 -12.92 -4.90 -17.93
C TYR A 96 -12.01 -5.17 -19.13
N GLY A 97 -12.28 -4.53 -20.28
CA GLY A 97 -11.60 -4.83 -21.54
C GLY A 97 -11.79 -6.29 -21.99
N LYS A 98 -11.15 -6.65 -23.10
CA LYS A 98 -10.71 -8.04 -23.31
C LYS A 98 -9.26 -8.09 -22.89
N LEU A 99 -8.99 -8.47 -21.64
CA LEU A 99 -7.63 -8.81 -21.27
C LEU A 99 -7.19 -9.99 -22.17
N PRO A 100 -6.01 -9.92 -22.79
CA PRO A 100 -5.51 -11.04 -23.58
C PRO A 100 -5.39 -12.29 -22.68
N PRO A 101 -5.60 -13.50 -23.23
CA PRO A 101 -5.66 -14.73 -22.45
C PRO A 101 -4.36 -15.05 -21.69
N GLN A 102 -3.22 -14.46 -22.10
CA GLN A 102 -1.92 -14.59 -21.44
C GLN A 102 -1.62 -13.46 -20.44
N GLY A 103 -2.60 -12.59 -20.15
CA GLY A 103 -2.41 -11.40 -19.32
C GLY A 103 -1.71 -10.25 -20.06
N VAL A 104 -1.56 -9.13 -19.38
CA VAL A 104 -0.98 -7.89 -19.95
C VAL A 104 0.52 -8.09 -20.18
N THR A 105 0.92 -8.46 -21.40
CA THR A 105 2.33 -8.62 -21.79
C THR A 105 2.94 -7.29 -22.24
N GLY A 106 4.28 -7.20 -22.23
CA GLY A 106 4.99 -6.03 -22.73
C GLY A 106 4.68 -5.72 -24.20
N ALA A 107 4.53 -6.76 -25.04
CA ALA A 107 4.13 -6.61 -26.44
C ALA A 107 2.73 -5.99 -26.59
N HIS A 108 1.77 -6.43 -25.76
CA HIS A 108 0.42 -5.88 -25.75
C HIS A 108 0.39 -4.41 -25.31
N LEU A 109 1.18 -4.04 -24.29
CA LEU A 109 1.32 -2.63 -23.88
C LEU A 109 1.97 -1.78 -24.97
N LEU A 110 2.98 -2.32 -25.67
CA LEU A 110 3.63 -1.64 -26.79
C LEU A 110 2.64 -1.38 -27.93
N GLU A 111 1.83 -2.37 -28.29
CA GLU A 111 0.79 -2.24 -29.32
C GLU A 111 -0.23 -1.16 -28.96
N ILE A 112 -0.75 -1.17 -27.73
CA ILE A 112 -1.66 -0.12 -27.23
C ILE A 112 -1.00 1.26 -27.28
N SER A 113 0.29 1.35 -26.91
CA SER A 113 1.01 2.63 -26.92
C SER A 113 1.20 3.18 -28.34
N ARG A 114 1.47 2.30 -29.32
CA ARG A 114 1.59 2.67 -30.75
C ARG A 114 0.26 3.14 -31.31
N ALA A 115 -0.81 2.39 -31.06
CA ALA A 115 -2.15 2.77 -31.49
C ALA A 115 -2.60 4.12 -30.92
N ARG A 116 -2.25 4.42 -29.65
CA ARG A 116 -2.49 5.74 -29.05
C ARG A 116 -1.67 6.84 -29.72
N ALA A 117 -0.38 6.62 -29.96
CA ALA A 117 0.47 7.60 -30.64
C ALA A 117 0.01 7.88 -32.09
N GLU A 118 -0.45 6.85 -32.81
CA GLU A 118 -1.03 6.99 -34.15
C GLU A 118 -2.37 7.75 -34.11
N ALA A 119 -3.22 7.52 -33.09
CA ALA A 119 -4.43 8.30 -32.87
C ALA A 119 -4.14 9.78 -32.51
N GLU A 120 -3.12 10.03 -31.69
CA GLU A 120 -2.68 11.38 -31.30
C GLU A 120 -1.99 12.14 -32.44
N SER A 121 -1.36 11.45 -33.39
CA SER A 121 -0.75 12.06 -34.57
C SER A 121 -1.76 12.31 -35.71
N SER A 122 -2.82 11.52 -35.78
CA SER A 122 -3.94 11.70 -36.73
C SER A 122 -4.98 12.72 -36.25
N SER A 123 -5.11 12.94 -34.93
CA SER A 123 -5.79 14.10 -34.37
C SER A 123 -4.80 15.27 -34.31
N GLY A 124 -4.87 16.19 -35.28
CA GLY A 124 -3.92 17.30 -35.44
C GLY A 124 -3.63 18.10 -34.16
N PRO A 125 -2.57 18.94 -34.16
CA PRO A 125 -1.85 19.39 -32.96
C PRO A 125 -2.70 20.22 -31.99
N GLY A 126 -3.37 19.54 -31.06
CA GLY A 126 -4.00 20.11 -29.89
C GLY A 126 -3.04 20.10 -28.70
N SER A 127 -2.19 21.12 -28.61
CA SER A 127 -1.41 21.56 -27.43
C SER A 127 -0.96 20.47 -26.44
N PHE A 128 0.07 19.70 -26.81
CA PHE A 128 0.85 18.94 -25.84
C PHE A 128 1.78 19.90 -25.10
N LEU A 129 1.41 20.34 -23.89
CA LEU A 129 2.35 21.04 -23.00
C LEU A 129 3.34 19.98 -22.47
N PRO A 130 4.65 20.15 -22.72
CA PRO A 130 5.64 19.20 -22.26
C PRO A 130 5.65 19.19 -20.73
N TRP A 131 5.65 17.98 -20.16
CA TRP A 131 5.92 17.75 -18.74
C TRP A 131 7.24 18.45 -18.39
N ARG A 132 7.14 19.58 -17.66
CA ARG A 132 8.30 20.27 -17.12
C ARG A 132 8.89 19.39 -16.03
N ARG A 133 10.20 19.16 -16.15
CA ARG A 133 11.04 18.51 -15.14
C ARG A 133 11.04 19.30 -13.83
#